data_AF-A0A3B9W5T6-F1
#
_entry.id   AF-A0A3B9W5T6-F1
#
_cell.length_a   1.000
_cell.length_b   1.000
_cell.length_c   1.000
_cell.angle_alpha   90.00
_cell.angle_beta   90.00
_cell.angle_gamma   90.00
#
_symmetry.space_group_name_H-M   'P 1'
#
loop_
_entity.id
_entity.type
_entity.pdbx_description
1 polymer ?
#
loop_
_entity_poly.entity_id
_entity_poly.type
_entity_poly.pdbx_seq_one_letter_code
_entity_poly.pdbx_strand_id
1 'polypeptide(L)' 'TVTKGEVVADGPTDPYDILRLAGVTELANYVVNEVQEVYRLQGVKINDKHIEV' A
#
# COMPACT_ATOMS: atom_id res chain seq x y z
N THR A 1 -12.45 -23.38 -1.57
CA THR A 1 -13.35 -22.58 -0.74
C THR A 1 -12.71 -21.22 -0.61
N VAL A 2 -13.43 -20.13 -0.92
CA VAL A 2 -12.87 -18.77 -0.94
C VAL A 2 -12.91 -18.18 0.47
N THR A 3 -11.83 -17.49 0.87
CA THR A 3 -11.69 -16.84 2.18
C THR A 3 -12.05 -15.36 2.13
N LYS A 4 -12.51 -14.81 3.26
CA LYS A 4 -12.84 -13.39 3.35
C LYS A 4 -11.57 -12.56 3.14
N GLY A 5 -11.59 -11.67 2.14
CA GLY A 5 -10.43 -10.84 1.78
C GLY A 5 -9.54 -11.44 0.71
N GLU A 6 -9.87 -12.62 0.17
CA GLU A 6 -9.13 -13.22 -0.94
C GLU A 6 -9.32 -12.41 -2.23
N VAL A 7 -8.20 -12.08 -2.89
CA VAL A 7 -8.20 -11.42 -4.19
C VAL A 7 -8.60 -12.43 -5.25
N VAL A 8 -9.71 -12.16 -5.93
CA VAL A 8 -10.29 -13.05 -6.95
C VAL A 8 -10.10 -12.56 -8.38
N ALA A 9 -9.62 -11.33 -8.56
CA ALA A 9 -9.34 -10.71 -9.84
C ALA A 9 -8.21 -9.67 -9.69
N ASP A 10 -7.43 -9.47 -10.75
CA ASP A 10 -6.38 -8.46 -10.80
C ASP A 10 -6.95 -7.03 -10.88
N GLY A 11 -6.19 -6.08 -10.35
CA GLY A 11 -6.51 -4.67 -10.38
C GLY A 11 -5.98 -3.93 -9.15
N PRO A 12 -6.11 -2.59 -9.12
CA PRO A 12 -5.78 -1.81 -7.95
C PRO A 12 -6.75 -2.14 -6.80
N THR A 13 -6.21 -2.29 -5.60
CA THR A 13 -7.00 -2.57 -4.41
C THR A 13 -7.76 -1.32 -3.97
N ASP A 14 -9.07 -1.45 -3.69
CA ASP A 14 -9.87 -0.35 -3.16
C ASP A 14 -9.54 -0.11 -1.66
N PRO A 15 -9.07 1.10 -1.27
CA PRO A 15 -8.83 1.46 0.14
C PRO A 15 -10.04 1.20 1.06
N TYR A 16 -11.26 1.37 0.57
CA TYR A 16 -12.47 1.11 1.36
C TYR A 16 -12.65 -0.38 1.67
N ASP A 17 -12.27 -1.26 0.74
CA ASP A 17 -12.30 -2.70 0.98
C ASP A 17 -11.19 -3.15 1.93
N ILE A 18 -9.99 -2.56 1.84
CA ILE A 18 -8.91 -2.82 2.80
C ILE A 18 -9.37 -2.45 4.22
N LEU A 19 -9.98 -1.28 4.39
CA LEU A 19 -10.49 -0.85 5.69
C LEU A 19 -11.56 -1.81 6.23
N ARG A 20 -12.51 -2.21 5.39
CA ARG A 20 -13.65 -3.05 5.77
C ARG A 20 -13.25 -4.49 6.06
N LEU A 21 -12.21 -5.01 5.39
CA LEU A 21 -11.81 -6.41 5.43
C LEU A 21 -10.60 -6.66 6.34
N ALA A 22 -9.63 -5.75 6.37
CA ALA A 22 -8.35 -5.90 7.07
C ALA A 22 -8.11 -4.83 8.16
N GLY A 23 -8.82 -3.70 8.13
CA GLY A 23 -8.81 -2.70 9.20
C GLY A 23 -7.83 -1.54 8.98
N VAL A 24 -7.76 -0.65 9.98
CA VAL A 24 -7.08 0.65 9.88
C VAL A 24 -5.57 0.51 9.71
N THR A 25 -4.93 -0.44 10.43
CA THR A 25 -3.49 -0.67 10.33
C THR A 25 -3.08 -1.09 8.92
N GLU A 26 -3.85 -1.98 8.31
CA GLU A 26 -3.56 -2.47 6.96
C GLU A 26 -3.76 -1.38 5.91
N LEU A 27 -4.82 -0.58 6.06
CA LEU A 27 -5.04 0.59 5.22
C LEU A 27 -3.88 1.60 5.33
N ALA A 28 -3.38 1.86 6.53
CA ALA A 28 -2.27 2.79 6.72
C ALA A 28 -1.00 2.30 6.01
N ASN A 29 -0.68 1.02 6.15
CA ASN A 29 0.46 0.40 5.47
C ASN A 29 0.31 0.48 3.94
N TYR A 30 -0.88 0.17 3.42
CA TYR A 30 -1.19 0.26 2.00
C TYR A 30 -0.94 1.67 1.46
N VAL A 31 -1.49 2.70 2.12
CA VAL A 31 -1.34 4.10 1.69
C VAL A 31 0.14 4.53 1.68
N VAL A 32 0.91 4.18 2.71
CA VAL A 32 2.34 4.51 2.78
C VAL A 32 3.10 3.84 1.63
N ASN A 33 2.83 2.58 1.34
CA ASN A 33 3.49 1.83 0.28
C ASN A 33 3.21 2.43 -1.11
N GLU A 34 1.94 2.72 -1.41
CA GLU A 34 1.51 3.32 -2.69
C GLU A 34 2.17 4.69 -2.91
N VAL A 35 2.20 5.54 -1.89
CA VAL A 35 2.84 6.86 -1.97
C VAL A 35 4.33 6.71 -2.23
N GLN A 36 5.02 5.82 -1.52
CA GLN A 36 6.44 5.58 -1.74
C GLN A 36 6.73 5.00 -3.13
N GLU A 37 5.83 4.19 -3.69
CA GLU A 37 5.99 3.63 -5.03
C GLU A 37 5.99 4.71 -6.11
N VAL A 38 5.12 5.72 -6.00
CA VAL A 38 5.12 6.88 -6.89
C VAL A 38 6.47 7.62 -6.83
N TYR A 39 7.02 7.82 -5.63
CA TYR A 39 8.33 8.47 -5.47
C TYR A 39 9.47 7.63 -6.07
N ARG A 40 9.42 6.29 -5.93
CA ARG A 40 10.40 5.37 -6.54
C ARG A 40 10.33 5.40 -8.07
N LEU A 41 9.13 5.39 -8.64
CA LEU A 41 8.87 5.40 -10.08
C LEU A 41 9.36 6.68 -10.78
N GLN A 42 9.35 7.81 -10.08
CA GLN A 42 9.81 9.10 -10.63
C GLN A 42 11.34 9.26 -10.67
N GLY A 43 12.11 8.19 -10.42
CA GLY A 43 13.56 8.19 -10.57
C GLY A 43 14.30 9.00 -9.49
N VAL A 44 13.60 9.45 -8.46
CA VAL A 44 14.21 9.97 -7.24
C VAL A 44 14.74 8.75 -6.48
N LYS A 45 15.99 8.37 -6.75
CA LYS A 45 16.74 7.53 -5.81
C LYS A 45 16.68 8.27 -4.48
N ILE A 46 15.95 7.70 -3.52
CA ILE A 46 15.96 8.15 -2.13
C ILE A 46 17.44 8.25 -1.78
N ASN A 47 17.94 9.47 -1.64
CA ASN A 47 19.24 9.72 -1.08
C ASN A 47 19.07 9.26 0.37
N ASP A 48 19.70 8.14 0.74
CA ASP A 48 19.67 7.46 2.04
C ASP A 48 20.08 8.35 3.23
N LYS A 49 20.10 9.67 3.07
CA LYS A 49 20.48 10.69 4.06
C LYS A 49 19.30 11.32 4.80
N HIS A 50 18.05 10.92 4.55
CA HIS A 50 16.85 11.56 5.15
C HIS A 50 15.93 10.62 5.94
N ILE A 51 16.36 9.39 6.26
CA ILE A 51 15.76 8.58 7.34
C ILE A 51 16.83 8.36 8.40
N GLU A 52 17.33 9.46 8.95
CA GLU A 52 18.08 9.51 10.22
C GLU A 52 18.16 10.98 10.67
N VAL A 53 17.06 11.50 11.25
CA VAL A 53 17.09 12.56 12.28
C VAL A 53 16.02 12.25 13.31
#